data_AF-A0A7L1NUK4-F1
#
_entry.id   AF-A0A7L1NUK4-F1
#
_cell.length_a   1.000
_cell.length_b   1.000
_cell.length_c   1.000
_cell.angle_alpha   90.00
_cell.angle_beta   90.00
_cell.angle_gamma   90.00
#
_symmetry.space_group_name_H-M   'P 1'
#
loop_
_entity.id
_entity.type
_entity.pdbx_description
1 polymer ?
#
loop_
_entity_poly.entity_id
_entity_poly.type
_entity_poly.pdbx_seq_one_letter_code
_entity_poly.pdbx_strand_id
1 'polypeptide(L)'
;MACGRRSGGRQRQVLVFLVCVCACGSGAEPLRYSVPEEMERDSFVGNVAQDLGLAPSQLAARKARVVFEGYEQLFRLHPSTGVLTAKEPLDREQICPQSEVCT
;
A
#
# COMPACT_ATOMS: atom_id res chain seq x y z
N MET A 1 62.93 0.84 22.63
CA MET A 1 63.23 0.29 23.97
C MET A 1 61.91 -0.09 24.63
N ALA A 2 61.77 -1.37 25.04
CA ALA A 2 60.66 -1.91 25.83
C ALA A 2 60.69 -1.36 27.28
N CYS A 3 59.67 -1.38 28.15
CA CYS A 3 58.82 -2.50 28.62
C CYS A 3 57.72 -1.88 29.53
N GLY A 4 56.40 -2.21 29.43
CA GLY A 4 55.68 -3.30 30.12
C GLY A 4 55.62 -3.13 31.66
N ARG A 5 54.49 -3.02 32.39
CA ARG A 5 53.34 -3.96 32.54
C ARG A 5 52.19 -3.31 33.35
N ARG A 6 50.94 -3.38 32.85
CA ARG A 6 49.75 -4.13 33.35
C ARG A 6 49.28 -3.91 34.80
N SER A 7 48.08 -3.34 34.92
CA SER A 7 47.00 -3.80 35.82
C SER A 7 45.68 -3.32 35.18
N GLY A 8 44.70 -4.14 34.80
CA GLY A 8 44.29 -5.44 35.35
C GLY A 8 42.90 -5.41 35.98
N GLY A 9 42.02 -4.45 35.65
CA GLY A 9 40.65 -4.36 36.17
C GLY A 9 39.62 -4.74 35.11
N ARG A 10 39.28 -6.04 35.03
CA ARG A 10 38.26 -6.60 34.12
C ARG A 10 36.85 -6.24 34.60
N GLN A 11 36.41 -5.01 34.30
CA GLN A 11 35.00 -4.63 34.36
C GLN A 11 34.25 -5.47 33.32
N ARG A 12 33.67 -6.59 33.77
CA ARG A 12 32.63 -7.34 33.07
C ARG A 12 31.41 -6.41 32.95
N GLN A 13 31.50 -5.39 32.11
CA GLN A 13 30.31 -4.81 31.53
C GLN A 13 29.80 -5.89 30.57
N VAL A 14 28.94 -6.75 31.10
CA VAL A 14 27.98 -7.51 30.29
C VAL A 14 27.19 -6.44 29.57
N LEU A 15 27.73 -6.01 28.42
CA LEU A 15 27.11 -5.05 27.54
C LEU A 15 25.82 -5.74 27.12
N VAL A 16 24.74 -5.39 27.81
CA VAL A 16 23.40 -5.89 27.59
C VAL A 16 23.13 -5.68 26.10
N PHE A 17 23.16 -6.78 25.33
CA PHE A 17 22.78 -6.81 23.94
C PHE A 17 21.27 -6.53 23.90
N LEU A 18 20.90 -5.25 23.91
CA LEU A 18 19.54 -4.78 23.70
C LEU A 18 19.21 -4.99 22.21
N VAL A 19 18.88 -6.21 21.84
CA VAL A 19 18.35 -6.55 20.52
C VAL A 19 16.89 -6.13 20.49
N CYS A 20 16.61 -4.91 20.07
CA CYS A 20 15.27 -4.48 19.68
C CYS A 20 14.92 -5.14 18.35
N VAL A 21 14.27 -6.31 18.38
CA VAL A 21 13.60 -6.86 17.19
C VAL A 21 12.32 -6.05 16.98
N CYS A 22 12.42 -4.98 16.20
CA CYS A 22 11.24 -4.25 15.72
C CYS A 22 10.52 -5.13 14.70
N ALA A 23 9.62 -5.99 15.16
CA ALA A 23 8.62 -6.60 14.29
C ALA A 23 7.58 -5.52 13.93
N CYS A 24 7.93 -4.62 13.01
CA CYS A 24 6.93 -3.81 12.32
C CYS A 24 6.13 -4.76 11.43
N GLY A 25 5.08 -5.35 12.01
CA GLY A 25 4.02 -6.00 11.25
C GLY A 25 3.29 -4.94 10.44
N SER A 26 3.84 -4.58 9.28
CA SER A 26 3.09 -3.89 8.24
C SER A 26 2.13 -4.92 7.65
N GLY A 27 1.03 -5.20 8.35
CA GLY A 27 -0.10 -5.92 7.78
C GLY A 27 -0.75 -5.02 6.75
N ALA A 28 -0.39 -5.19 5.48
CA ALA A 28 -1.15 -4.59 4.39
C ALA A 28 -2.39 -5.46 4.17
N GLU A 29 -3.53 -5.03 4.71
CA GLU A 29 -4.80 -5.67 4.38
C GLU A 29 -5.27 -5.18 3.00
N PRO A 30 -5.68 -6.08 2.10
CA PRO A 30 -6.19 -5.69 0.79
C PRO A 30 -7.54 -5.01 0.95
N LEU A 31 -7.66 -3.81 0.39
CA LEU A 31 -8.91 -3.07 0.31
C LEU A 31 -9.78 -3.65 -0.82
N ARG A 32 -11.06 -3.92 -0.53
CA ARG A 32 -12.00 -4.52 -1.49
C ARG A 32 -13.16 -3.58 -1.74
N TYR A 33 -13.48 -3.37 -3.01
CA TYR A 33 -14.65 -2.62 -3.46
C TYR A 33 -15.53 -3.51 -4.32
N SER A 34 -16.84 -3.38 -4.15
CA SER A 34 -17.83 -4.01 -5.02
C SER A 34 -18.57 -2.93 -5.78
N VAL A 35 -18.67 -3.11 -7.09
CA VAL A 35 -19.30 -2.16 -8.01
C VAL A 35 -20.31 -2.89 -8.89
N PRO A 36 -21.45 -2.28 -9.22
CA PRO A 36 -22.38 -2.86 -10.19
C PRO A 36 -21.78 -2.81 -11.61
N GLU A 37 -22.22 -3.75 -12.44
CA GLU A 37 -22.01 -3.68 -13.90
C GLU A 37 -22.69 -2.43 -14.49
N GLU A 38 -22.27 -2.03 -15.69
CA GLU A 38 -22.91 -0.92 -16.43
C GLU A 38 -22.90 0.43 -15.70
N MET A 39 -21.89 0.68 -14.84
CA MET A 39 -21.70 2.00 -14.25
C MET A 39 -21.46 3.06 -15.33
N GLU A 40 -22.08 4.23 -15.17
CA GLU A 40 -21.79 5.37 -16.02
C GLU A 40 -20.31 5.78 -15.94
N ARG A 41 -19.81 6.34 -17.04
CA ARG A 41 -18.46 6.90 -17.09
C ARG A 41 -18.30 7.97 -16.00
N ASP A 42 -17.13 7.95 -15.36
CA ASP A 42 -16.74 8.81 -14.24
C ASP A 42 -17.60 8.63 -12.97
N SER A 43 -18.35 7.52 -12.87
CA SER A 43 -19.12 7.20 -11.67
C SER A 43 -18.21 6.82 -10.49
N PHE A 44 -18.69 7.11 -9.27
CA PHE A 44 -17.97 6.95 -8.02
C PHE A 44 -17.84 5.48 -7.61
N VAL A 45 -16.63 5.05 -7.27
CA VAL A 45 -16.35 3.69 -6.76
C VAL A 45 -16.06 3.72 -5.26
N GLY A 46 -15.16 4.59 -4.81
CA GLY A 46 -14.70 4.62 -3.42
C GLY A 46 -13.67 5.70 -3.12
N ASN A 47 -13.37 5.92 -1.84
CA ASN A 47 -12.39 6.91 -1.38
C ASN A 47 -11.12 6.23 -0.83
N VAL A 48 -10.13 6.04 -1.70
CA VAL A 48 -8.88 5.36 -1.38
C VAL A 48 -8.05 6.16 -0.36
N ALA A 49 -8.10 7.49 -0.38
CA ALA A 49 -7.38 8.30 0.62
C ALA A 49 -7.94 8.04 2.03
N GLN A 50 -9.26 8.05 2.17
CA GLN A 50 -9.94 7.84 3.44
C GLN A 50 -9.69 6.42 3.96
N ASP A 51 -9.83 5.42 3.10
CA ASP A 51 -9.71 4.01 3.49
C ASP A 51 -8.27 3.64 3.88
N LEU A 52 -7.26 4.30 3.30
CA LEU A 52 -5.85 4.17 3.70
C LEU A 52 -5.47 5.05 4.90
N GLY A 53 -6.37 5.91 5.38
CA GLY A 53 -6.08 6.89 6.44
C GLY A 53 -5.04 7.94 6.04
N LEU A 54 -4.91 8.22 4.73
CA LEU A 54 -3.95 9.18 4.17
C LEU A 54 -4.65 10.45 3.73
N ALA A 55 -3.98 11.59 3.86
CA ALA A 55 -4.48 12.82 3.24
C ALA A 55 -4.32 12.73 1.70
N PRO A 56 -5.23 13.31 0.90
CA PRO A 56 -5.11 13.31 -0.57
C PRO A 56 -3.78 13.92 -1.05
N SER A 57 -3.28 14.93 -0.36
CA SER A 57 -1.96 15.52 -0.63
C SER A 57 -0.81 14.53 -0.48
N GLN A 58 -0.91 13.56 0.44
CA GLN A 58 0.08 12.51 0.61
C GLN A 58 0.03 11.49 -0.53
N LEU A 59 -1.16 11.17 -1.05
CA LEU A 59 -1.29 10.33 -2.25
C LEU A 59 -0.65 11.01 -3.46
N ALA A 60 -0.92 12.30 -3.66
CA ALA A 60 -0.32 13.08 -4.74
C ALA A 60 1.21 13.16 -4.62
N ALA A 61 1.72 13.46 -3.42
CA ALA A 61 3.16 13.52 -3.15
C ALA A 61 3.88 12.18 -3.43
N ARG A 62 3.20 11.06 -3.15
CA ARG A 62 3.70 9.70 -3.44
C ARG A 62 3.47 9.24 -4.87
N LYS A 63 2.86 10.07 -5.73
CA LYS A 63 2.49 9.76 -7.12
C LYS A 63 1.66 8.48 -7.22
N ALA A 64 0.67 8.34 -6.34
CA ALA A 64 -0.24 7.20 -6.35
C ALA A 64 -0.93 7.07 -7.72
N ARG A 65 -0.95 5.85 -8.26
CA ARG A 65 -1.57 5.52 -9.55
C ARG A 65 -2.21 4.14 -9.48
N VAL A 66 -3.27 3.96 -10.25
CA VAL A 66 -3.90 2.64 -10.44
C VAL A 66 -3.10 1.87 -11.49
N VAL A 67 -2.84 0.59 -11.23
CA VAL A 67 -2.19 -0.33 -12.16
C VAL A 67 -3.14 -1.50 -12.36
N PHE A 68 -3.32 -1.92 -13.61
CA PHE A 68 -4.15 -3.06 -13.98
C PHE A 68 -3.31 -4.16 -14.59
N GLU A 69 -3.74 -5.40 -14.40
CA GLU A 69 -3.11 -6.59 -14.98
C GLU A 69 -3.59 -6.88 -16.42
N GLY A 70 -4.16 -5.87 -17.11
CA GLY A 70 -4.74 -5.99 -18.45
C GLY A 70 -4.26 -4.90 -19.41
N TYR A 71 -4.88 -4.87 -20.60
CA TYR A 71 -4.55 -3.91 -21.66
C TYR A 71 -5.16 -2.51 -21.41
N GLU A 72 -6.25 -2.44 -20.65
CA GLU A 72 -6.97 -1.19 -20.41
C GLU A 72 -7.15 -0.87 -18.93
N GLN A 73 -7.00 0.42 -18.62
CA GLN A 73 -7.21 0.94 -17.28
C GLN A 73 -8.70 1.21 -17.06
N LEU A 74 -9.37 0.38 -16.26
CA LEU A 74 -10.81 0.48 -16.01
C LEU A 74 -11.19 1.53 -14.95
N PHE A 75 -10.28 1.82 -14.02
CA PHE A 75 -10.48 2.77 -12.93
C PHE A 75 -9.48 3.93 -12.97
N ARG A 76 -9.91 5.11 -12.56
CA ARG A 76 -9.09 6.31 -12.43
C ARG A 76 -9.06 6.77 -10.97
N LEU A 77 -7.87 6.98 -10.43
CA LEU A 77 -7.68 7.62 -9.12
C LEU A 77 -7.45 9.12 -9.32
N HIS A 78 -8.26 9.94 -8.66
CA HIS A 78 -8.10 11.39 -8.68
C HIS A 78 -7.10 11.83 -7.59
N PRO A 79 -5.92 12.38 -7.94
CA PRO A 79 -4.85 12.63 -6.97
C PRO A 79 -5.15 13.74 -5.98
N SER A 80 -6.05 14.69 -6.31
CA SER A 80 -6.39 15.81 -5.42
C SER A 80 -7.43 15.45 -4.36
N THR A 81 -8.32 14.49 -4.64
CA THR A 81 -9.41 14.08 -3.75
C THR A 81 -9.18 12.69 -3.13
N GLY A 82 -8.37 11.85 -3.78
CA GLY A 82 -8.18 10.45 -3.40
C GLY A 82 -9.35 9.54 -3.78
N VAL A 83 -10.27 10.02 -4.62
CA VAL A 83 -11.45 9.28 -5.07
C VAL A 83 -11.13 8.41 -6.27
N LEU A 84 -11.59 7.17 -6.24
CA LEU A 84 -11.55 6.21 -7.35
C LEU A 84 -12.86 6.30 -8.15
N THR A 85 -12.75 6.46 -9.47
CA THR A 85 -13.90 6.50 -10.39
C THR A 85 -13.77 5.47 -11.51
N ALA A 86 -14.90 5.04 -12.07
CA ALA A 86 -14.93 4.22 -13.27
C ALA A 86 -14.56 5.07 -14.49
N LYS A 87 -13.57 4.64 -15.29
CA LYS A 87 -13.16 5.38 -16.50
C LYS A 87 -14.17 5.16 -17.64
N GLU A 88 -14.65 3.93 -17.74
CA GLU A 88 -15.56 3.45 -18.80
C GLU A 88 -16.57 2.48 -18.19
N PRO A 89 -17.74 2.28 -18.84
CA PRO A 89 -18.72 1.29 -18.42
C PRO A 89 -18.09 -0.10 -18.33
N LEU A 90 -18.35 -0.79 -17.21
CA LEU A 90 -17.77 -2.09 -16.93
C LEU A 90 -18.70 -3.18 -17.47
N ASP A 91 -18.25 -3.80 -18.56
CA ASP A 91 -18.87 -4.99 -19.15
C ASP A 91 -18.20 -6.23 -18.54
N ARG A 92 -18.95 -6.98 -17.73
CA ARG A 92 -18.42 -8.15 -17.00
C ARG A 92 -17.97 -9.23 -17.97
N GLU A 93 -18.68 -9.45 -19.06
CA GLU A 93 -18.38 -10.46 -20.06
C GLU A 93 -17.04 -10.18 -20.77
N GLN A 94 -16.67 -8.91 -20.94
CA GLN A 94 -15.38 -8.51 -21.49
C GLN A 94 -14.23 -8.65 -20.49
N ILE A 95 -14.46 -8.36 -19.20
CA ILE A 95 -13.42 -8.37 -18.17
C ILE A 95 -13.18 -9.79 -17.62
N CYS A 96 -14.27 -10.53 -17.34
CA CYS A 96 -14.28 -11.82 -16.69
C CYS A 96 -15.24 -12.80 -17.43
N PRO A 97 -14.89 -13.26 -18.64
CA PRO A 97 -15.79 -14.07 -19.46
C PRO A 97 -16.19 -15.42 -18.82
N GLN A 98 -15.38 -15.93 -17.89
CA GLN A 98 -15.52 -17.27 -17.31
C GLN A 98 -16.25 -17.30 -15.97
N SER A 99 -16.63 -16.16 -15.39
CA SER A 99 -17.21 -16.10 -14.04
C SER A 99 -18.30 -15.03 -13.92
N GLU A 100 -19.42 -15.36 -13.28
CA GLU A 100 -20.50 -14.41 -12.95
C GLU A 100 -20.06 -13.31 -11.96
N VAL A 101 -18.96 -13.54 -11.23
CA VAL A 101 -18.37 -12.56 -10.30
C VAL A 101 -16.88 -12.43 -10.57
N CYS A 102 -16.41 -11.21 -10.81
CA CYS A 102 -14.98 -10.88 -10.83
C CYS A 102 -14.48 -10.78 -9.38
N THR A 103 -13.44 -11.53 -9.04
CA THR A 103 -12.80 -11.47 -7.71
C THR A 103 -11.32 -11.13 -7.86
#